data_AF-A0A2Z3GTP7-F1
#
_entry.id   AF-A0A2Z3GTP7-F1
#
_cell.length_a   1.000
_cell.length_b   1.000
_cell.length_c   1.000
_cell.angle_alpha   90.00
_cell.angle_beta   90.00
_cell.angle_gamma   90.00
#
_symmetry.space_group_name_H-M   'P 1'
#
loop_
_entity.id
_entity.type
_entity.pdbx_description
1 polymer ?
#
loop_
_entity_poly.entity_id
_entity_poly.type
_entity_poly.pdbx_seq_one_letter_code
_entity_poly.pdbx_strand_id
1 'polypeptide(L)'
;MAQAQGPDTAARKDSAIKVAVVQNGRYSHLLYTINSEPLTNATLKAVLRSYPKSAEELRKGRRQQRWALALLPIFVAATIVGGTQSDKQRYSPGSPFSKAPLPFSISLGAFFGAIVLATTNNHFGKAVEAYNSQFK
;
A
#
# COMPACT_ATOMS: atom_id res chain seq x y z
N MET A 1 -46.69 12.37 23.53
CA MET A 1 -45.24 12.61 23.64
C MET A 1 -44.53 11.44 22.98
N ALA A 2 -44.15 11.58 21.70
CA ALA A 2 -43.48 10.52 20.95
C ALA A 2 -41.97 10.63 21.21
N GLN A 3 -41.43 9.69 21.96
CA GLN A 3 -40.01 9.58 22.27
C GLN A 3 -39.32 9.06 21.01
N ALA A 4 -38.63 9.95 20.29
CA ALA A 4 -37.79 9.58 19.17
C ALA A 4 -36.66 8.67 19.69
N GLN A 5 -36.79 7.36 19.48
CA GLN A 5 -35.69 6.42 19.61
C GLN A 5 -34.60 6.87 18.63
N GLY A 6 -33.50 7.42 19.18
CA GLY A 6 -32.31 7.70 18.40
C GLY A 6 -31.84 6.43 17.68
N PRO A 7 -31.24 6.54 16.48
CA PRO A 7 -30.89 5.37 15.68
C PRO A 7 -30.03 4.40 16.49
N ASP A 8 -30.49 3.15 16.54
CA ASP A 8 -29.95 2.05 17.31
C ASP A 8 -28.42 1.97 17.23
N THR A 9 -27.78 1.97 18.40
CA THR A 9 -26.34 1.74 18.52
C THR A 9 -25.94 0.38 17.92
N ALA A 10 -26.86 -0.59 17.92
CA ALA A 10 -26.72 -1.88 17.25
C ALA A 10 -26.66 -1.74 15.71
N ALA A 11 -27.56 -0.96 15.10
CA ALA A 11 -27.57 -0.71 13.66
C ALA A 11 -26.31 0.04 13.17
N ARG A 12 -25.77 0.94 14.00
CA ARG A 12 -24.47 1.58 13.74
C ARG A 12 -23.32 0.57 13.77
N LYS A 13 -23.26 -0.33 14.76
CA LYS A 13 -22.21 -1.35 14.86
C LYS A 13 -22.25 -2.40 13.75
N ASP A 14 -23.42 -2.72 13.21
CA ASP A 14 -23.54 -3.65 12.09
C ASP A 14 -23.05 -3.06 10.77
N SER A 15 -23.13 -1.73 10.63
CA SER A 15 -22.56 -1.01 9.48
C SER A 15 -21.02 -0.98 9.49
N ALA A 16 -20.36 -1.34 10.60
CA ALA A 16 -18.91 -1.41 10.67
C ALA A 16 -18.36 -2.60 9.87
N ILE A 17 -17.24 -2.38 9.17
CA ILE A 17 -16.51 -3.45 8.48
C ILE A 17 -15.83 -4.32 9.53
N LYS A 18 -16.22 -5.60 9.57
CA LYS A 18 -15.55 -6.64 10.37
C LYS A 18 -14.59 -7.41 9.48
N VAL A 19 -13.47 -7.85 10.06
CA VAL A 19 -12.45 -8.67 9.38
C VAL A 19 -12.39 -10.02 10.07
N ALA A 20 -12.59 -11.09 9.30
CA ALA A 20 -12.40 -12.46 9.74
C ALA A 20 -11.25 -13.09 8.95
N VAL A 21 -10.41 -13.86 9.63
CA VAL A 21 -9.41 -14.69 8.95
C VAL A 21 -10.05 -16.04 8.66
N VAL A 22 -10.22 -16.37 7.39
CA VAL A 22 -10.73 -17.67 6.96
C VAL A 22 -9.55 -18.52 6.53
N GLN A 23 -9.36 -19.67 7.18
CA GLN A 23 -8.36 -20.65 6.77
C GLN A 23 -8.96 -21.55 5.69
N ASN A 24 -8.37 -21.55 4.50
CA ASN A 24 -8.75 -22.43 3.41
C ASN A 24 -7.55 -23.34 3.08
N GLY A 25 -7.42 -24.44 3.84
CA GLY A 25 -6.29 -25.35 3.77
C GLY A 25 -4.98 -24.70 4.27
N ARG A 26 -3.94 -24.66 3.41
CA ARG A 26 -2.63 -24.06 3.75
C ARG A 26 -2.60 -22.54 3.68
N TYR A 27 -3.64 -21.89 3.19
CA TYR A 27 -3.67 -20.45 2.96
C TYR A 27 -4.71 -19.76 3.85
N SER A 28 -4.32 -18.65 4.47
CA SER A 28 -5.22 -17.76 5.21
C SER A 28 -5.69 -16.62 4.32
N HIS A 29 -6.99 -16.41 4.24
CA HIS A 29 -7.59 -15.28 3.53
C HIS A 29 -8.28 -14.33 4.51
N LEU A 30 -8.22 -13.04 4.23
CA LEU A 30 -9.00 -12.04 4.95
C LEU A 30 -10.36 -11.92 4.28
N LEU A 31 -11.42 -12.20 5.03
CA LEU A 31 -12.79 -11.94 4.64
C LEU A 31 -13.27 -10.66 5.33
N TYR A 32 -13.72 -9.70 4.54
CA TYR A 32 -14.32 -8.47 5.04
C TYR A 32 -15.84 -8.62 4.98
N THR A 33 -16.55 -8.19 6.03
CA THR A 33 -18.01 -8.24 6.08
C THR A 33 -18.60 -6.94 6.59
N ILE A 34 -19.75 -6.52 6.05
CA ILE A 34 -20.62 -5.47 6.62
C ILE A 34 -22.00 -6.10 6.80
N ASN A 35 -22.70 -5.85 7.92
CA ASN A 35 -23.99 -6.47 8.23
C ASN A 35 -24.00 -8.01 8.09
N SER A 36 -22.87 -8.68 8.38
CA SER A 36 -22.66 -10.12 8.20
C SER A 36 -22.66 -10.62 6.74
N GLU A 37 -22.69 -9.72 5.75
CA GLU A 37 -22.54 -10.07 4.35
C GLU A 37 -21.08 -9.97 3.89
N PRO A 38 -20.54 -10.96 3.17
CA PRO A 38 -19.18 -10.93 2.65
C PRO A 38 -19.02 -9.87 1.56
N LEU A 39 -17.98 -9.05 1.71
CA LEU A 39 -17.62 -8.03 0.73
C LEU A 39 -16.52 -8.54 -0.19
N THR A 40 -16.72 -8.32 -1.48
CA THR A 40 -15.62 -8.44 -2.45
C THR A 40 -14.65 -7.28 -2.28
N ASN A 41 -13.40 -7.47 -2.73
CA ASN A 41 -12.41 -6.39 -2.74
C ASN A 41 -12.86 -5.14 -3.52
N ALA A 42 -13.67 -5.33 -4.58
CA ALA A 42 -14.20 -4.23 -5.37
C ALA A 42 -15.27 -3.45 -4.59
N THR A 43 -16.23 -4.16 -3.99
CA THR A 43 -17.30 -3.58 -3.18
C THR A 43 -16.73 -2.86 -1.95
N LEU A 44 -15.78 -3.48 -1.26
CA LEU A 44 -15.09 -2.88 -0.12
C LEU A 44 -14.37 -1.58 -0.51
N LYS A 45 -13.65 -1.56 -1.64
CA LYS A 45 -13.03 -0.33 -2.14
C LYS A 45 -14.05 0.74 -2.53
N ALA A 46 -15.19 0.36 -3.09
CA ALA A 46 -16.26 1.28 -3.43
C ALA A 46 -16.85 1.93 -2.17
N VAL A 47 -17.13 1.13 -1.14
CA VAL A 47 -17.58 1.61 0.18
C VAL A 47 -16.53 2.53 0.80
N LEU A 48 -15.26 2.13 0.88
CA LEU A 48 -14.22 2.99 1.46
C LEU A 48 -14.01 4.30 0.67
N ARG A 49 -14.34 4.34 -0.63
CA ARG A 49 -14.25 5.56 -1.45
C ARG A 49 -15.42 6.51 -1.27
N SER A 50 -16.59 6.03 -0.86
CA SER A 50 -17.75 6.91 -0.63
C SER A 50 -17.60 7.73 0.66
N TYR A 51 -16.66 7.37 1.54
CA TYR A 51 -16.40 8.09 2.79
C TYR A 51 -15.13 8.94 2.69
N PRO A 52 -15.19 10.27 2.96
CA PRO A 52 -14.06 11.18 2.73
C PRO A 52 -12.75 10.79 3.42
N LYS A 53 -12.79 10.45 4.72
CA LYS A 53 -11.58 10.10 5.50
C LYS A 53 -10.91 8.82 4.99
N SER A 54 -11.72 7.79 4.69
CA SER A 54 -11.23 6.53 4.13
C SER A 54 -10.71 6.69 2.71
N ALA A 55 -11.39 7.50 1.89
CA ALA A 55 -10.96 7.81 0.53
C ALA A 55 -9.62 8.55 0.50
N GLU A 56 -9.35 9.42 1.48
CA GLU A 56 -8.07 10.11 1.62
C GLU A 56 -6.91 9.12 1.87
N GLU A 57 -7.07 8.18 2.80
CA GLU A 57 -6.08 7.13 3.06
C GLU A 57 -5.85 6.25 1.81
N LEU A 58 -6.91 5.89 1.07
CA LEU A 58 -6.76 5.18 -0.21
C LEU A 58 -6.03 6.02 -1.28
N ARG A 59 -6.16 7.35 -1.25
CA ARG A 59 -5.40 8.24 -2.16
C ARG A 59 -3.93 8.32 -1.76
N LYS A 60 -3.63 8.39 -0.45
CA LYS A 60 -2.25 8.34 0.07
C LYS A 60 -1.56 7.05 -0.34
N GLY A 61 -2.21 5.90 -0.16
CA GLY A 61 -1.70 4.60 -0.61
C GLY A 61 -1.43 4.55 -2.11
N ARG A 62 -2.35 5.03 -2.95
CA ARG A 62 -2.13 5.11 -4.41
C ARG A 62 -0.98 6.04 -4.77
N ARG A 63 -0.84 7.19 -4.11
CA ARG A 63 0.27 8.13 -4.34
C ARG A 63 1.60 7.49 -3.97
N GLN A 64 1.66 6.81 -2.82
CA GLN A 64 2.85 6.10 -2.38
C GLN A 64 3.24 4.98 -3.35
N GLN A 65 2.28 4.19 -3.83
CA GLN A 65 2.54 3.16 -4.83
C GLN A 65 3.01 3.74 -6.18
N ARG A 66 2.46 4.88 -6.60
CA ARG A 66 2.96 5.60 -7.79
C ARG A 66 4.41 6.04 -7.63
N TRP A 67 4.79 6.53 -6.46
CA TRP A 67 6.19 6.89 -6.17
C TRP A 67 7.09 5.66 -6.15
N ALA A 68 6.67 4.55 -5.56
CA ALA A 68 7.42 3.30 -5.60
C ALA A 68 7.67 2.84 -7.05
N LEU A 69 6.65 2.91 -7.91
CA LEU A 69 6.77 2.59 -9.34
C LEU A 69 7.66 3.58 -10.10
N ALA A 70 7.62 4.87 -9.76
CA ALA A 70 8.44 5.90 -10.38
C ALA A 70 9.94 5.73 -10.07
N LEU A 71 10.31 5.01 -9.01
CA LEU A 71 11.71 4.69 -8.70
C LEU A 71 12.29 3.58 -9.58
N LEU A 72 11.46 2.70 -10.18
CA LEU A 72 11.92 1.64 -11.07
C LEU A 72 12.70 2.14 -12.30
N PRO A 73 12.21 3.13 -13.08
CA PRO A 73 13.00 3.65 -14.20
C PRO A 73 14.30 4.31 -13.74
N ILE A 74 14.33 4.92 -12.56
CA ILE A 74 15.56 5.50 -11.98
C ILE A 74 16.57 4.40 -11.68
N PHE A 75 16.13 3.29 -11.07
CA PHE A 75 16.94 2.10 -10.84
C PHE A 75 17.54 1.56 -12.14
N VAL A 76 16.71 1.38 -13.18
CA VAL A 76 17.17 0.86 -14.48
C VAL A 76 18.19 1.81 -15.12
N ALA A 77 17.87 3.11 -15.21
CA ALA A 77 18.75 4.10 -15.81
C ALA A 77 20.10 4.18 -15.09
N ALA A 78 20.09 4.26 -13.76
CA ALA A 78 21.30 4.32 -12.96
C ALA A 78 22.15 3.05 -13.07
N THR A 79 21.52 1.88 -13.21
CA THR A 79 22.21 0.60 -13.44
C THR A 79 22.87 0.56 -14.81
N ILE A 80 22.19 1.01 -15.87
CA ILE A 80 22.76 1.08 -17.23
C ILE A 80 23.95 2.06 -17.25
N VAL A 81 23.81 3.24 -16.64
CA VAL A 81 24.90 4.22 -16.54
C VAL A 81 26.07 3.64 -15.74
N GLY A 82 25.82 2.98 -14.61
CA GLY A 82 26.85 2.32 -13.80
C GLY A 82 27.59 1.22 -14.56
N GLY A 83 26.86 0.38 -15.30
CA GLY A 83 27.43 -0.66 -16.17
C GLY A 83 28.31 -0.07 -17.27
N THR A 84 27.79 0.90 -18.03
CA THR A 84 28.54 1.55 -19.11
C THR A 84 29.79 2.28 -18.63
N GLN A 85 29.75 2.96 -17.47
CA GLN A 85 30.93 3.59 -16.87
C GLN A 85 31.96 2.56 -16.39
N SER A 86 31.50 1.45 -15.80
CA SER A 86 32.37 0.35 -15.37
C SER A 86 33.04 -0.36 -16.54
N ASP A 87 32.31 -0.56 -17.64
CA ASP A 87 32.82 -1.19 -18.86
C ASP A 87 33.86 -0.34 -19.56
N LYS A 88 33.71 0.99 -19.54
CA LYS A 88 34.75 1.92 -20.03
C LYS A 88 36.06 1.80 -19.23
N GLN A 89 35.99 1.31 -17.99
CA GLN A 89 37.13 1.07 -17.11
C GLN A 89 37.38 -0.44 -16.93
N ARG A 90 37.04 -1.28 -17.91
CA ARG A 90 37.10 -2.75 -17.80
C ARG A 90 38.46 -3.27 -17.32
N TYR A 91 39.55 -2.72 -17.84
CA TYR A 91 40.91 -3.12 -17.50
C TYR A 91 41.48 -2.45 -16.24
N SER A 92 40.78 -1.46 -15.69
CA SER A 92 41.18 -0.86 -14.41
C SER A 92 40.88 -1.83 -13.26
N PRO A 93 41.75 -1.93 -12.25
CA PRO A 93 41.48 -2.74 -11.07
C PRO A 93 40.27 -2.19 -10.28
N GLY A 94 39.60 -3.06 -9.54
CA GLY A 94 38.46 -2.71 -8.68
C GLY A 94 37.11 -3.26 -9.13
N SER A 95 36.12 -3.19 -8.25
CA SER A 95 34.76 -3.65 -8.51
C SER A 95 33.99 -2.68 -9.43
N PRO A 96 32.91 -3.12 -10.10
CA PRO A 96 32.03 -2.21 -10.85
C PRO A 96 31.52 -1.05 -9.98
N PHE A 97 31.18 -1.33 -8.71
CA PHE A 97 30.79 -0.28 -7.75
C PHE A 97 31.91 0.76 -7.55
N SER A 98 33.15 0.31 -7.40
CA SER A 98 34.31 1.20 -7.23
C SER A 98 34.57 2.08 -8.47
N LYS A 99 34.25 1.58 -9.67
CA LYS A 99 34.44 2.28 -10.95
C LYS A 99 33.33 3.29 -11.24
N ALA A 100 32.13 3.04 -10.74
CA ALA A 100 30.96 3.92 -10.93
C ALA A 100 30.13 4.05 -9.64
N PRO A 101 30.70 4.60 -8.54
CA PRO A 101 30.07 4.55 -7.23
C PRO A 101 28.76 5.36 -7.16
N LEU A 102 28.70 6.49 -7.85
CA LEU A 102 27.52 7.36 -7.85
C LEU A 102 26.33 6.68 -8.56
N PRO A 103 26.43 6.20 -9.82
CA PRO A 103 25.33 5.48 -10.46
C PRO A 103 24.86 4.26 -9.68
N PHE A 104 25.77 3.45 -9.15
CA PHE A 104 25.36 2.27 -8.38
C PHE A 104 24.71 2.64 -7.05
N SER A 105 25.15 3.70 -6.37
CA SER A 105 24.49 4.20 -5.15
C SER A 105 23.07 4.70 -5.43
N ILE A 106 22.87 5.41 -6.56
CA ILE A 106 21.54 5.86 -7.01
C ILE A 106 20.65 4.66 -7.32
N SER A 107 21.19 3.65 -8.03
CA SER A 107 20.48 2.42 -8.34
C SER A 107 20.00 1.72 -7.06
N LEU A 108 20.91 1.46 -6.12
CA LEU A 108 20.58 0.82 -4.84
C LEU A 108 19.57 1.66 -4.04
N GLY A 109 19.75 2.97 -3.97
CA GLY A 109 18.84 3.88 -3.28
C GLY A 109 17.43 3.85 -3.89
N ALA A 110 17.32 3.84 -5.23
CA ALA A 110 16.04 3.73 -5.92
C ALA A 110 15.38 2.36 -5.67
N PHE A 111 16.15 1.28 -5.68
CA PHE A 111 15.64 -0.07 -5.41
C PHE A 111 15.11 -0.22 -3.98
N PHE A 112 15.93 0.10 -2.98
CA PHE A 112 15.52 0.01 -1.57
C PHE A 112 14.41 1.02 -1.25
N GLY A 113 14.48 2.23 -1.80
CA GLY A 113 13.42 3.23 -1.69
C GLY A 113 12.09 2.72 -2.23
N ALA A 114 12.10 2.03 -3.38
CA ALA A 114 10.90 1.43 -3.96
C ALA A 114 10.31 0.33 -3.06
N ILE A 115 11.15 -0.54 -2.50
CA ILE A 115 10.71 -1.59 -1.56
C ILE A 115 10.10 -0.96 -0.32
N VAL A 116 10.81 -0.02 0.32
CA VAL A 116 10.33 0.67 1.51
C VAL A 116 9.00 1.35 1.22
N LEU A 117 8.87 2.10 0.11
CA LEU A 117 7.60 2.72 -0.27
C LEU A 117 6.50 1.70 -0.62
N ALA A 118 6.84 0.53 -1.13
CA ALA A 118 5.83 -0.49 -1.45
C ALA A 118 5.32 -1.23 -0.19
N THR A 119 6.18 -1.42 0.82
CA THR A 119 5.85 -2.23 2.01
C THR A 119 5.44 -1.40 3.22
N THR A 120 5.89 -0.15 3.32
CA THR A 120 5.52 0.71 4.46
C THR A 120 4.09 1.22 4.35
N ASN A 121 3.42 1.39 5.48
CA ASN A 121 2.03 1.85 5.62
C ASN A 121 0.96 0.94 4.99
N ASN A 122 0.23 0.24 5.87
CA ASN A 122 -1.03 -0.41 5.56
C ASN A 122 -2.17 0.62 5.38
N HIS A 123 -2.08 1.46 4.34
CA HIS A 123 -3.10 2.49 4.00
C HIS A 123 -4.49 1.90 3.81
N PHE A 124 -4.57 0.64 3.38
CA PHE A 124 -5.84 -0.07 3.26
C PHE A 124 -6.46 -0.36 4.64
N GLY A 125 -5.66 -0.88 5.59
CA GLY A 125 -6.08 -1.05 6.97
C GLY A 125 -6.49 0.27 7.64
N LYS A 126 -5.70 1.34 7.43
CA LYS A 126 -6.04 2.69 7.91
C LYS A 126 -7.33 3.23 7.31
N ALA A 127 -7.62 2.95 6.03
CA ALA A 127 -8.87 3.34 5.40
C ALA A 127 -10.08 2.62 6.04
N VAL A 128 -9.95 1.33 6.37
CA VAL A 128 -10.97 0.56 7.09
C VAL A 128 -11.16 1.11 8.50
N GLU A 129 -10.09 1.44 9.21
CA GLU A 129 -10.17 2.04 10.54
C GLU A 129 -10.85 3.42 10.52
N ALA A 130 -10.50 4.27 9.56
CA ALA A 130 -11.12 5.57 9.37
C ALA A 130 -12.62 5.45 9.03
N TYR A 131 -13.03 4.41 8.30
CA TYR A 131 -14.44 4.12 8.05
C TYR A 131 -15.14 3.71 9.34
N ASN A 132 -14.57 2.72 10.05
CA ASN A 132 -15.13 2.16 11.27
C ASN A 132 -15.22 3.19 12.42
N SER A 133 -14.38 4.23 12.44
CA SER A 133 -14.43 5.29 13.44
C SER A 133 -15.77 6.03 13.52
N GLN A 134 -16.61 5.97 12.47
CA GLN A 134 -17.94 6.59 12.45
C GLN A 134 -19.01 5.74 13.16
N PHE A 135 -18.67 4.48 13.46
CA PHE A 135 -19.55 3.46 14.01
C PHE A 135 -19.07 2.93 15.38
N LYS A 136 -17.98 3.52 15.91
CA LYS A 136 -17.45 3.25 17.25
C LYS A 136 -18.25 3.99 18.31
#